data_AF-A0A2G5B6Y6-F1
#
_entry.id   AF-A0A2G5B6Y6-F1
#
_cell.length_a   1.000
_cell.length_b   1.000
_cell.length_c   1.000
_cell.angle_alpha   90.00
_cell.angle_beta   90.00
_cell.angle_gamma   90.00
#
_symmetry.space_group_name_H-M   'P 1'
#
loop_
_entity.id
_entity.type
_entity.pdbx_description
1 polymer ?
#
loop_
_entity_poly.entity_id
_entity_poly.type
_entity_poly.pdbx_seq_one_letter_code
_entity_poly.pdbx_strand_id
1 'polypeptide(L)' 'MERCPICLESLGSENFIRELVCSHQFHVQCIDVWLTTYSALCPICKANHAKCGTDLQS' A
#
# COMPACT_ATOMS: atom_id res chain seq x y z
N MET A 1 5.80 9.28 -14.42
CA MET A 1 6.79 8.50 -13.65
C MET A 1 6.13 8.10 -12.35
N GLU A 2 5.63 6.87 -12.28
CA GLU A 2 5.07 6.32 -11.04
C GLU A 2 6.22 5.68 -10.25
N ARG A 3 6.48 6.20 -9.05
CA ARG A 3 7.53 5.73 -8.14
C ARG A 3 6.91 5.20 -6.87
N CYS A 4 7.49 4.15 -6.33
CA CYS A 4 7.09 3.59 -5.05
C CYS A 4 7.43 4.61 -3.95
N PRO A 5 6.48 5.12 -3.18
CA PRO A 5 6.77 6.12 -2.13
C PRO A 5 7.49 5.52 -0.91
N ILE A 6 7.64 4.19 -0.83
CA ILE A 6 8.35 3.50 0.26
C ILE A 6 9.86 3.43 -0.04
N CYS A 7 10.26 2.92 -1.21
CA CYS A 7 11.66 2.79 -1.61
C CYS A 7 12.14 3.89 -2.58
N LEU A 8 11.24 4.74 -3.08
CA LEU A 8 11.48 5.82 -4.04
C LEU A 8 11.97 5.36 -5.43
N GLU A 9 11.86 4.07 -5.74
CA GLU A 9 12.21 3.48 -7.04
C GLU A 9 11.04 3.44 -8.03
N SER A 10 11.32 3.23 -9.32
CA SER A 10 10.32 3.14 -10.38
C SER A 10 9.43 1.90 -10.28
N LEU A 11 8.11 2.08 -10.43
CA LEU A 11 7.12 0.99 -10.41
C LEU A 11 7.05 0.18 -11.73
N GLY A 12 8.04 0.28 -12.62
CA GLY A 12 7.92 -0.19 -14.02
C GLY A 12 8.89 -1.28 -14.48
N SER A 13 9.80 -1.74 -13.63
CA SER A 13 10.86 -2.66 -14.03
C SER A 13 10.86 -3.87 -13.11
N GLU A 14 10.27 -4.97 -13.59
CA GLU A 14 10.39 -6.34 -13.05
C GLU A 14 9.82 -6.61 -11.65
N ASN A 15 9.38 -5.57 -10.94
CA ASN A 15 8.84 -5.69 -9.60
C ASN A 15 7.31 -5.76 -9.62
N PHE A 16 6.74 -6.69 -8.85
CA PHE A 16 5.30 -6.80 -8.71
C PHE A 16 4.73 -5.55 -8.02
N ILE A 17 3.72 -4.95 -8.64
CA ILE A 17 3.06 -3.75 -8.13
C ILE A 17 1.71 -4.16 -7.55
N ARG A 18 1.41 -3.64 -6.36
CA ARG A 18 0.13 -3.80 -5.69
C ARG A 18 -0.56 -2.46 -5.64
N GLU A 19 -1.77 -2.43 -6.18
CA GLU A 19 -2.68 -1.30 -6.01
C GLU A 19 -3.59 -1.56 -4.80
N LEU A 20 -3.63 -0.61 -3.87
CA LEU A 20 -4.54 -0.62 -2.73
C LEU A 20 -5.94 -0.13 -3.15
N VAL A 21 -6.94 -0.39 -2.30
CA VAL A 21 -8.33 0.06 -2.52
C VAL A 21 -8.48 1.58 -2.57
N CYS A 22 -7.49 2.32 -2.08
CA CYS A 22 -7.39 3.78 -2.18
C CYS A 22 -6.70 4.26 -3.47
N SER A 23 -6.50 3.39 -4.46
CA SER A 23 -5.86 3.65 -5.77
C SER A 23 -4.37 4.04 -5.70
N HIS A 24 -3.70 3.77 -4.58
CA HIS A 24 -2.27 4.00 -4.45
C HIS A 24 -1.48 2.73 -4.74
N GLN A 25 -0.40 2.88 -5.52
CA GLN A 25 0.43 1.77 -5.98
C GLN A 25 1.77 1.73 -5.27
N PHE A 26 2.19 0.51 -4.93
CA PHE A 26 3.45 0.24 -4.22
C PHE A 26 4.03 -1.07 -4.73
N HIS A 27 5.34 -1.28 -4.58
CA HIS A 27 5.89 -2.62 -4.78
C HIS A 27 5.30 -3.58 -3.74
N VAL A 28 4.93 -4.79 -4.16
CA VAL A 28 4.40 -5.86 -3.28
C VAL A 28 5.34 -6.06 -2.10
N GLN A 29 6.64 -6.17 -2.35
CA GLN A 29 7.65 -6.37 -1.31
C GLN A 29 7.72 -5.20 -0.32
N CYS A 30 7.60 -3.97 -0.82
CA CYS A 30 7.63 -2.78 0.05
C CYS A 30 6.37 -2.65 0.90
N ILE A 31 5.19 -2.83 0.29
CA ILE A 31 3.93 -2.69 1.00
C ILE A 31 3.72 -3.84 1.99
N ASP A 32 4.12 -5.07 1.67
CA ASP A 32 3.99 -6.20 2.59
C ASP A 32 4.88 -6.01 3.83
N VAL A 33 6.13 -5.54 3.68
CA VAL A 33 7.00 -5.19 4.81
C VAL A 33 6.40 -4.06 5.64
N TRP A 34 5.83 -3.03 4.99
CA TRP A 34 5.18 -1.93 5.69
C TRP A 34 3.96 -2.39 6.50
N LEU A 35 3.08 -3.18 5.90
CA LEU A 35 1.87 -3.71 6.52
C LEU A 35 2.18 -4.62 7.72
N THR A 36 3.29 -5.36 7.66
CA THR A 36 3.73 -6.27 8.73
C THR A 36 4.54 -5.59 9.83
N THR A 37 5.35 -4.58 9.49
CA THR A 37 6.31 -3.97 10.43
C THR A 37 5.80 -2.67 11.05
N TYR A 38 5.07 -1.85 10.29
CA TYR A 38 4.70 -0.50 10.69
C TYR A 38 3.20 -0.36 10.94
N SER A 39 2.37 -0.62 9.92
CA SER A 39 0.92 -0.38 10.03
C SER A 39 0.16 -0.98 8.86
N ALA A 40 -1.04 -1.51 9.12
CA ALA A 40 -1.97 -2.01 8.11
C ALA A 40 -2.64 -0.90 7.25
N LEU A 41 -2.16 0.34 7.35
CA LEU A 41 -2.72 1.52 6.68
C LEU A 41 -1.84 1.96 5.50
N CYS A 42 -2.48 2.57 4.50
CA CYS A 42 -1.80 3.15 3.34
C CYS A 42 -0.78 4.22 3.77
N PRO A 43 0.49 4.17 3.33
CA PRO A 43 1.51 5.17 3.66
C PRO A 43 1.17 6.60 3.20
N ILE A 44 0.30 6.74 2.19
CA ILE A 44 -0.02 8.03 1.57
C ILE A 44 -1.26 8.66 2.23
N CYS A 45 -2.38 7.95 2.23
CA CYS A 45 -3.66 8.49 2.71
C CYS A 45 -4.13 7.90 4.04
N LYS A 46 -3.38 6.95 4.63
CA LYS A 46 -3.74 6.22 5.86
C LYS A 46 -5.07 5.46 5.77
N ALA A 47 -5.59 5.22 4.56
CA ALA A 47 -6.75 4.36 4.34
C ALA A 47 -6.40 2.90 4.65
N ASN A 48 -7.37 2.15 5.18
CA ASN A 48 -7.17 0.75 5.52
C ASN A 48 -6.99 -0.10 4.26
N HIS A 49 -6.00 -1.01 4.28
CA HIS A 49 -5.77 -1.93 3.16
C HIS A 49 -6.89 -2.97 3.03
N ALA A 50 -7.58 -3.29 4.13
CA ALA A 50 -8.72 -4.19 4.14
C ALA A 50 -10.00 -3.47 3.72
N LYS A 51 -10.72 -4.01 2.72
CA LYS A 51 -12.13 -3.62 2.51
C LYS A 51 -12.90 -4.01 3.77
N CYS A 52 -13.56 -3.01 4.34
CA CYS A 52 -14.35 -3.10 5.55
C CYS A 52 -15.19 -4.38 5.59
N GLY A 53 -14.89 -5.24 6.57
CA GLY A 53 -15.75 -6.33 7.03
C GLY A 53 -16.21 -6.12 8.47
N THR A 54 -15.97 -4.95 9.07
CA THR A 54 -16.56 -4.53 10.35
C THR A 54 -16.70 -3.02 10.35
N ASP A 55 -17.83 -2.58 9.80
CA ASP A 55 -18.41 -1.31 10.19
C ASP A 55 -18.89 -1.51 11.65
N LEU A 56 -18.01 -1.20 12.59
CA LEU A 56 -18.43 -0.81 13.94
C LEU A 56 -18.02 0.65 14.10
N GLN A 57 -18.70 1.53 13.35
CA GLN A 57 -18.95 2.87 13.84
C GLN A 57 -20.35 2.87 14.45
N SER A 58 -20.39 3.13 15.76
CA SER A 58 -21.54 3.43 16.64
C SER A 58 -22.05 2.27 17.49
#